data_AF-A0A956DE98-F1
#
_entry.id   AF-A0A956DE98-F1
#
_cell.length_a   1.000
_cell.length_b   1.000
_cell.length_c   1.000
_cell.angle_alpha   90.00
_cell.angle_beta   90.00
_cell.angle_gamma   90.00
#
_symmetry.space_group_name_H-M   'P 1'
#
loop_
_entity.id
_entity.type
_entity.pdbx_description
1 polymer ?
#
loop_
_entity_poly.entity_id
_entity_poly.type
_entity_poly.pdbx_seq_one_letter_code
_entity_poly.pdbx_strand_id
1 'polypeptide(L)'
;MSLLRLVAVGALLCALAGCGGDEANEARLFLDRYDGLDVNVDDLVERRRRIETLGRLAIANERVEGVRDACLQMHQALLEAEEQQAEARRLVAQLEAAAPGEARPEDAAAAEAALTASTEATLRVRGLRSGCDEGLADLRARY
;
A
#
# COMPACT_ATOMS: atom_id res chain seq x y z
N MET A 1 -33.25 -37.15 32.67
CA MET A 1 -33.22 -36.76 31.23
C MET A 1 -33.28 -35.24 31.02
N SER A 2 -32.81 -34.37 31.95
CA SER A 2 -33.18 -32.94 31.85
C SER A 2 -32.15 -31.92 32.37
N LEU A 3 -30.85 -32.24 32.43
CA LEU A 3 -29.84 -31.26 32.89
C LEU A 3 -28.60 -31.15 31.98
N LEU A 4 -28.26 -32.19 31.21
CA LEU A 4 -27.07 -32.17 30.33
C LEU A 4 -27.26 -31.41 29.01
N ARG A 5 -28.49 -31.08 28.61
CA ARG A 5 -28.76 -30.41 27.32
C ARG A 5 -28.74 -28.88 27.38
N LEU A 6 -28.74 -28.28 28.58
CA LEU A 6 -28.78 -26.83 28.76
C LEU A 6 -27.41 -26.15 28.72
N VAL A 7 -26.33 -26.89 29.02
CA VAL A 7 -24.97 -26.32 29.06
C VAL A 7 -24.36 -26.16 27.66
N ALA A 8 -24.79 -26.95 26.68
CA ALA A 8 -24.24 -26.92 25.32
C ALA A 8 -24.72 -25.71 24.49
N VAL A 9 -25.82 -25.05 24.88
CA VAL A 9 -26.38 -23.89 24.15
C VAL A 9 -25.83 -22.57 24.67
N GLY A 10 -25.35 -22.50 25.91
CA GLY A 10 -24.78 -21.28 26.50
C GLY A 10 -23.34 -20.97 26.05
N ALA A 11 -22.54 -21.99 25.70
CA ALA A 11 -21.14 -21.80 25.33
C ALA A 11 -20.95 -21.32 23.87
N LEU A 12 -21.95 -21.49 23.00
CA LEU A 12 -21.86 -21.10 21.59
C LEU A 12 -22.15 -19.60 21.37
N LEU A 13 -22.77 -18.92 22.34
CA LEU A 13 -23.17 -17.51 22.22
C LEU A 13 -22.06 -16.52 22.63
N CYS A 14 -21.03 -16.97 23.36
CA CYS A 14 -19.89 -16.10 23.72
C CYS A 14 -18.84 -15.96 22.60
N ALA A 15 -18.91 -16.76 21.53
CA ALA A 15 -17.99 -16.67 20.41
C ALA A 15 -18.31 -15.50 19.44
N LEU A 16 -19.49 -14.88 19.57
CA LEU A 16 -19.93 -13.79 18.66
C LEU A 16 -19.85 -12.39 19.29
N ALA A 17 -19.44 -12.28 20.56
CA ALA A 17 -19.41 -11.02 21.29
C ALA A 17 -17.99 -10.39 21.43
N GLY A 18 -16.99 -10.94 20.74
CA GLY A 18 -15.58 -10.48 20.83
C GLY A 18 -15.12 -9.51 19.73
N CYS A 19 -15.83 -9.37 18.61
CA CYS A 19 -15.30 -8.67 17.42
C CYS A 19 -15.42 -7.13 17.43
N GLY A 20 -16.06 -6.53 18.44
CA GLY A 20 -16.25 -5.07 18.50
C GLY A 20 -15.06 -4.29 19.07
N GLY A 21 -14.23 -4.93 19.91
CA GLY A 21 -13.04 -4.30 20.51
C GLY A 21 -11.79 -4.42 19.64
N ASP A 22 -11.77 -5.37 18.72
CA ASP A 22 -10.63 -5.64 17.85
C ASP A 22 -10.60 -4.66 16.67
N GLU A 23 -11.72 -4.47 15.98
CA GLU A 23 -11.80 -3.62 14.79
C GLU A 23 -11.37 -2.17 15.05
N ALA A 24 -11.85 -1.54 16.14
CA ALA A 24 -11.51 -0.16 16.45
C ALA A 24 -10.02 0.03 16.79
N ASN A 25 -9.41 -0.97 17.44
CA ASN A 25 -7.99 -0.93 17.75
C ASN A 25 -7.14 -1.19 16.50
N GLU A 26 -7.53 -2.16 15.68
CA GLU A 26 -6.89 -2.45 14.40
C GLU A 26 -6.98 -1.26 13.45
N ALA A 27 -8.15 -0.61 13.35
CA ALA A 27 -8.35 0.58 12.54
C ALA A 27 -7.43 1.73 12.99
N ARG A 28 -7.36 2.02 14.29
CA ARG A 28 -6.45 3.06 14.81
C ARG A 28 -4.98 2.73 14.58
N LEU A 29 -4.58 1.47 14.79
CA LEU A 29 -3.22 1.02 14.50
C LEU A 29 -2.90 1.18 13.01
N PHE A 30 -3.80 0.77 12.13
CA PHE A 30 -3.63 0.93 10.69
C PHE A 30 -3.51 2.41 10.30
N LEU A 31 -4.43 3.25 10.76
CA LEU A 31 -4.45 4.70 10.45
C LEU A 31 -3.17 5.39 10.94
N ASP A 32 -2.71 5.11 12.16
CA ASP A 32 -1.45 5.64 12.69
C ASP A 32 -0.24 5.26 11.81
N ARG A 33 -0.17 3.99 11.38
CA ARG A 33 0.91 3.54 10.48
C ARG A 33 0.78 4.10 9.07
N TYR A 34 -0.44 4.26 8.57
CA TYR A 34 -0.71 4.85 7.28
C TYR A 34 -0.32 6.33 7.25
N ASP A 35 -0.69 7.11 8.27
CA ASP A 35 -0.33 8.53 8.37
C ASP A 35 1.19 8.72 8.44
N GLY A 36 1.91 7.74 8.98
CA GLY A 36 3.38 7.67 8.94
C GLY A 36 3.99 7.42 7.55
N LEU A 37 3.22 7.11 6.52
CA LEU A 37 3.71 6.96 5.14
C LEU A 37 3.94 8.30 4.43
N ASP A 38 3.20 9.34 4.82
CA ASP A 38 3.14 10.64 4.11
C ASP A 38 4.17 11.67 4.62
N VAL A 39 5.10 11.23 5.46
CA VAL A 39 6.24 12.07 5.83
C VAL A 39 7.12 12.19 4.58
N ASN A 40 7.39 13.43 4.13
CA ASN A 40 8.27 13.76 3.01
C ASN A 40 9.61 13.04 3.12
N VAL A 41 9.68 11.82 2.59
CA VAL A 41 10.87 11.00 2.56
C VAL A 41 11.21 10.88 1.09
N ASP A 42 12.11 11.75 0.63
CA ASP A 42 12.74 11.66 -0.70
C ASP A 42 13.59 10.37 -0.85
N ASP A 43 13.66 9.54 0.20
CA ASP A 43 14.32 8.25 0.25
C ASP A 43 13.35 7.10 -0.10
N LEU A 44 13.42 6.63 -1.35
CA LEU A 44 12.63 5.52 -1.86
C LEU A 44 12.87 4.21 -1.08
N VAL A 45 14.04 4.01 -0.49
CA VAL A 45 14.37 2.79 0.27
C VAL A 45 13.59 2.76 1.59
N GLU A 46 13.61 3.86 2.34
CA GLU A 46 12.84 3.96 3.57
C GLU A 46 11.33 3.93 3.28
N ARG A 47 10.87 4.56 2.20
CA ARG A 47 9.47 4.48 1.76
C ARG A 47 9.04 3.04 1.49
N ARG A 48 9.84 2.28 0.72
CA ARG A 48 9.61 0.85 0.46
C ARG A 48 9.49 0.06 1.76
N ARG A 49 10.41 0.27 2.69
CA ARG A 49 10.41 -0.40 3.99
C ARG A 49 9.13 -0.11 4.79
N ARG A 50 8.63 1.12 4.77
CA ARG A 50 7.38 1.48 5.47
C ARG A 50 6.17 0.83 4.82
N ILE A 51 6.10 0.83 3.48
CA ILE A 51 5.05 0.14 2.71
C ILE A 51 5.05 -1.37 3.05
N GLU A 52 6.22 -2.02 3.05
CA GLU A 52 6.34 -3.43 3.45
C GLU A 52 5.90 -3.66 4.89
N THR A 53 6.23 -2.74 5.80
CA THR A 53 5.83 -2.82 7.21
C THR A 53 4.31 -2.70 7.35
N LEU A 54 3.67 -1.81 6.59
CA LEU A 54 2.22 -1.67 6.56
C LEU A 54 1.55 -2.98 6.10
N GLY A 55 2.07 -3.60 5.04
CA GLY A 55 1.55 -4.87 4.52
C GLY A 55 1.76 -6.08 5.45
N ARG A 56 2.63 -5.97 6.47
CA ARG A 56 2.86 -7.01 7.49
C ARG A 56 2.04 -6.82 8.77
N LEU A 57 1.23 -5.76 8.86
CA LEU A 57 0.35 -5.58 10.01
C LEU A 57 -0.65 -6.74 10.06
N ALA A 58 -0.63 -7.50 11.14
CA ALA A 58 -1.64 -8.51 11.41
C ALA A 58 -2.97 -7.80 11.71
N ILE A 59 -3.90 -7.88 10.77
CA ILE A 59 -5.25 -7.34 10.86
C ILE A 59 -6.19 -8.51 10.61
N ALA A 60 -7.03 -8.82 11.58
CA ALA A 60 -7.99 -9.91 11.51
C ALA A 60 -9.36 -9.42 11.00
N ASN A 61 -9.69 -8.15 11.22
CA ASN A 61 -10.94 -7.58 10.72
C ASN A 61 -10.87 -7.37 9.19
N GLU A 62 -11.75 -8.08 8.48
CA GLU A 62 -11.81 -8.07 7.01
C GLU A 62 -12.00 -6.67 6.40
N ARG A 63 -12.71 -5.76 7.09
CA ARG A 63 -12.90 -4.38 6.59
C ARG A 63 -11.57 -3.62 6.65
N VAL A 64 -10.91 -3.64 7.81
CA VAL A 64 -9.64 -2.92 7.99
C VAL A 64 -8.56 -3.52 7.09
N GLU A 65 -8.52 -4.85 6.95
CA GLU A 65 -7.63 -5.55 6.02
C GLU A 65 -7.89 -5.12 4.56
N GLY A 66 -9.15 -5.07 4.14
CA GLY A 66 -9.50 -4.62 2.80
C GLY A 66 -9.02 -3.20 2.48
N VAL A 67 -9.15 -2.27 3.44
CA VAL A 67 -8.63 -0.90 3.29
C VAL A 67 -7.10 -0.88 3.26
N ARG A 68 -6.44 -1.63 4.15
CA ARG A 68 -4.97 -1.78 4.16
C ARG A 68 -4.47 -2.24 2.80
N ASP A 69 -5.07 -3.28 2.24
CA ASP A 69 -4.63 -3.89 0.99
C ASP A 69 -4.89 -2.99 -0.22
N ALA A 70 -6.00 -2.24 -0.23
CA ALA A 70 -6.27 -1.24 -1.26
C ALA A 70 -5.21 -0.12 -1.25
N CYS A 71 -4.90 0.40 -0.06
CA CYS A 71 -3.89 1.43 0.11
C CYS A 71 -2.47 0.90 -0.16
N LEU A 72 -2.17 -0.33 0.21
CA LEU A 72 -0.90 -0.99 -0.06
C LEU A 72 -0.64 -1.07 -1.57
N GLN A 73 -1.63 -1.55 -2.34
CA GLN A 73 -1.54 -1.63 -3.80
C GLN A 73 -1.30 -0.26 -4.43
N MET A 74 -2.03 0.77 -3.98
CA MET A 74 -1.84 2.13 -4.46
C MET A 74 -0.41 2.63 -4.19
N HIS A 75 0.09 2.47 -2.97
CA HIS A 75 1.42 2.94 -2.60
C HIS A 75 2.54 2.16 -3.29
N GLN A 76 2.36 0.86 -3.52
CA GLN A 76 3.30 0.05 -4.30
C GLN A 76 3.38 0.54 -5.75
N ALA A 77 2.24 0.80 -6.39
CA ALA A 77 2.21 1.36 -7.74
C ALA A 77 2.83 2.78 -7.80
N LEU A 78 2.65 3.58 -6.75
CA LEU A 78 3.26 4.91 -6.66
C LEU A 78 4.78 4.84 -6.50
N LEU A 79 5.27 3.94 -5.63
CA LEU A 79 6.70 3.70 -5.46
C LEU A 79 7.33 3.22 -6.77
N GLU A 80 6.69 2.28 -7.47
CA GLU A 80 7.16 1.81 -8.78
C GLU A 80 7.22 2.96 -9.79
N ALA A 81 6.19 3.81 -9.85
CA ALA A 81 6.18 4.96 -10.75
C ALA A 81 7.37 5.89 -10.49
N GLU A 82 7.70 6.17 -9.24
CA GLU A 82 8.81 7.03 -8.83
C GLU A 82 10.17 6.39 -9.11
N GLU A 83 10.33 5.10 -8.85
CA GLU A 83 11.56 4.36 -9.17
C GLU A 83 11.85 4.38 -10.67
N GLN A 84 10.82 4.18 -11.50
CA GLN A 84 10.96 4.26 -12.96
C GLN A 84 11.26 5.68 -13.44
N GLN A 85 10.73 6.73 -12.77
CA GLN A 85 11.10 8.11 -13.09
C GLN A 85 12.54 8.42 -12.70
N ALA A 86 12.99 7.96 -11.53
CA ALA A 86 14.36 8.16 -11.07
C ALA A 86 15.35 7.49 -12.03
N GLU A 87 15.03 6.27 -12.48
CA GLU A 87 15.83 5.54 -13.45
C GLU A 87 15.86 6.24 -14.82
N ALA A 88 14.70 6.66 -15.34
CA ALA A 88 14.64 7.42 -16.59
C ALA A 88 15.49 8.70 -16.52
N ARG A 89 15.40 9.46 -15.42
CA ARG A 89 16.23 10.68 -15.21
C ARG A 89 17.72 10.34 -15.18
N ARG A 90 18.11 9.26 -14.50
CA ARG A 90 19.50 8.78 -14.45
C ARG A 90 20.02 8.44 -15.85
N LEU A 91 19.23 7.75 -16.67
CA LEU A 91 19.60 7.35 -18.03
C LEU A 91 19.66 8.56 -18.98
N VAL A 92 18.70 9.47 -18.92
CA VAL A 92 18.72 10.73 -19.71
C VAL A 92 19.95 11.57 -19.37
N ALA A 93 20.27 11.71 -18.07
CA ALA A 93 21.46 12.45 -17.66
C ALA A 93 22.77 11.81 -18.19
N GLN A 94 22.84 10.47 -18.30
CA GLN A 94 23.98 9.78 -18.91
C GLN A 94 24.07 10.06 -20.42
N LEU A 95 22.93 10.02 -21.12
CA LEU A 95 22.86 10.32 -22.55
C LEU A 95 23.28 11.77 -22.85
N GLU A 96 22.84 12.73 -22.03
CA GLU A 96 23.19 14.14 -22.16
C GLU A 96 24.67 14.41 -21.86
N ALA A 97 25.28 13.62 -20.97
CA ALA A 97 26.69 13.75 -20.62
C ALA A 97 27.65 13.02 -21.58
N ALA A 98 27.14 12.15 -22.46
CA ALA A 98 27.96 11.39 -23.40
C ALA A 98 28.57 12.29 -24.47
N ALA A 99 29.83 12.04 -24.84
CA ALA A 99 30.45 12.75 -25.95
C ALA A 99 29.80 12.34 -27.29
N PRO A 100 29.92 13.17 -28.35
CA PRO A 100 29.39 12.83 -29.66
C PRO A 100 29.96 11.48 -30.16
N GLY A 101 29.06 10.52 -30.43
CA GLY A 101 29.42 9.17 -30.89
C GLY A 101 29.66 8.14 -29.78
N GLU A 102 29.62 8.54 -28.50
CA GLU A 102 29.73 7.64 -27.35
C GLU A 102 28.37 7.25 -26.76
N ALA A 103 27.30 7.95 -27.14
CA ALA A 103 25.94 7.63 -26.72
C ALA A 103 25.53 6.24 -27.24
N ARG A 104 25.18 5.36 -26.30
CA ARG A 104 24.80 3.98 -26.58
C ARG A 104 23.30 3.90 -26.90
N PRO A 105 22.88 3.34 -28.04
CA PRO A 105 21.46 3.20 -28.39
C PRO A 105 20.62 2.47 -27.33
N GLU A 106 21.22 1.51 -26.63
CA GLU A 106 20.61 0.78 -25.52
C GLU A 106 20.22 1.66 -24.34
N ASP A 107 20.98 2.73 -24.05
CA ASP A 107 20.67 3.64 -22.95
C ASP A 107 19.44 4.50 -23.29
N ALA A 108 19.27 4.86 -24.57
CA ALA A 108 18.07 5.55 -25.07
C ALA A 108 16.83 4.65 -25.02
N ALA A 109 16.96 3.40 -25.46
CA ALA A 109 15.87 2.43 -25.38
C ALA A 109 15.48 2.12 -23.92
N ALA A 110 16.47 2.03 -23.02
CA ALA A 110 16.22 1.84 -21.59
C ALA A 110 15.50 3.05 -20.97
N ALA A 111 15.88 4.27 -21.34
CA ALA A 111 15.22 5.49 -20.87
C ALA A 111 13.74 5.54 -21.31
N GLU A 112 13.46 5.21 -22.57
CA GLU A 112 12.09 5.13 -23.11
C GLU A 112 11.26 4.05 -22.42
N ALA A 113 11.84 2.88 -22.16
CA ALA A 113 11.20 1.80 -21.42
C ALA A 113 10.84 2.23 -19.98
N ALA A 114 11.78 2.88 -19.27
CA ALA A 114 11.54 3.40 -17.93
C ALA A 114 10.43 4.47 -17.90
N LEU A 115 10.40 5.39 -18.87
CA LEU A 115 9.34 6.38 -19.00
C LEU A 115 7.97 5.74 -19.25
N THR A 116 7.93 4.70 -20.08
CA THR A 116 6.70 3.94 -20.38
C THR A 116 6.20 3.23 -19.12
N ALA A 117 7.08 2.49 -18.43
CA ALA A 117 6.76 1.79 -17.19
C ALA A 117 6.26 2.75 -16.09
N SER A 118 6.90 3.93 -15.96
CA SER A 118 6.45 4.97 -15.04
C SER A 118 5.03 5.47 -15.35
N THR A 119 4.74 5.67 -16.64
CA THR A 119 3.42 6.11 -17.10
C THR A 119 2.36 5.07 -16.78
N GLU A 120 2.64 3.78 -17.04
CA GLU A 120 1.74 2.68 -16.72
C GLU A 120 1.49 2.57 -15.21
N ALA A 121 2.54 2.67 -14.39
CA ALA A 121 2.43 2.66 -12.94
C ALA A 121 1.59 3.85 -12.43
N THR A 122 1.78 5.03 -13.00
CA THR A 122 0.96 6.22 -12.68
C THR A 122 -0.52 6.02 -13.04
N LEU A 123 -0.81 5.35 -14.16
CA LEU A 123 -2.19 5.00 -14.53
C LEU A 123 -2.80 4.00 -13.52
N ARG A 124 -2.03 3.03 -13.04
CA ARG A 124 -2.49 2.12 -11.97
C ARG A 124 -2.79 2.88 -10.68
N VAL A 125 -1.92 3.81 -10.26
CA VAL A 125 -2.18 4.66 -9.08
C VAL A 125 -3.52 5.37 -9.21
N ARG A 126 -3.82 5.95 -10.38
CA ARG A 126 -5.12 6.63 -10.61
C ARG A 126 -6.31 5.69 -10.45
N GLY A 127 -6.19 4.46 -10.95
CA GLY A 127 -7.24 3.43 -10.82
C GLY A 127 -7.42 2.91 -9.39
N LEU A 128 -6.36 2.91 -8.58
CA LEU A 128 -6.38 2.39 -7.21
C LEU A 128 -6.75 3.44 -6.15
N ARG A 129 -6.51 4.73 -6.47
CA ARG A 129 -6.62 5.83 -5.51
C ARG A 129 -7.99 5.92 -4.85
N SER A 130 -9.08 5.84 -5.62
CA SER A 130 -10.43 5.99 -5.04
C SER A 130 -10.73 4.93 -4.00
N GLY A 131 -10.32 3.68 -4.22
CA GLY A 131 -10.54 2.59 -3.26
C GLY A 131 -9.81 2.81 -1.92
N CYS A 132 -8.57 3.31 -1.98
CA CYS A 132 -7.83 3.67 -0.76
C CYS A 132 -8.45 4.89 -0.07
N ASP A 133 -8.69 5.98 -0.81
CA ASP A 133 -9.19 7.24 -0.25
C ASP A 133 -10.59 7.07 0.39
N GLU A 134 -11.50 6.37 -0.29
CA GLU A 134 -12.85 6.10 0.21
C GLU A 134 -12.80 5.17 1.44
N GLY A 135 -11.96 4.14 1.41
CA GLY A 135 -11.77 3.24 2.55
C GLY A 135 -11.20 3.94 3.78
N LEU A 136 -10.20 4.80 3.60
CA LEU A 136 -9.64 5.63 4.67
C LEU A 136 -10.67 6.61 5.23
N ALA A 137 -11.46 7.24 4.36
CA ALA A 137 -12.52 8.15 4.78
C ALA A 137 -13.58 7.43 5.63
N ASP A 138 -14.00 6.22 5.23
CA ASP A 138 -14.93 5.40 6.01
C ASP A 138 -14.35 5.01 7.38
N LEU A 139 -13.11 4.54 7.45
CA LEU A 139 -12.48 4.19 8.73
C LEU A 139 -12.34 5.40 9.66
N ARG A 140 -11.87 6.54 9.15
CA ARG A 140 -11.72 7.78 9.93
C ARG A 140 -13.05 8.37 10.40
N ALA A 141 -14.13 8.18 9.64
CA ALA A 141 -15.46 8.62 10.06
C ALA A 141 -16.02 7.76 11.22
N ARG A 142 -15.51 6.53 11.39
CA ARG A 142 -15.99 5.56 12.38
C ARG A 142 -15.17 5.51 13.68
N TYR A 143 -13.86 5.72 13.63
CA TYR A 143 -12.92 5.36 14.71
C TYR A 143 -11.97 6.47 15.16
#